data_AF-A0A8H6MHV2-F1
#
_entry.id   AF-A0A8H6MHV2-F1
#
_cell.length_a   1.000
_cell.length_b   1.000
_cell.length_c   1.000
_cell.angle_alpha   90.00
_cell.angle_beta   90.00
_cell.angle_gamma   90.00
#
_symmetry.space_group_name_H-M   'P 1'
#
loop_
_entity.id
_entity.type
_entity.pdbx_description
1 polymer ?
#
loop_
_entity_poly.entity_id
_entity_poly.type
_entity_poly.pdbx_seq_one_letter_code
_entity_poly.pdbx_strand_id
1 'polypeptide(L)'
;MVNPDPSTPLLNRLSSWTPRQALLWKTGAALATGGIITGAFGAHGLRKRPGITPDQIHAWETAASYSVYNGLAMMLVSLHPRFSTHRFAGPLIAAGGAIFSGSIFALVLAKDRFKGLGPVTPMGGMVMIAGYDLFSIDSRRTDIYGSF
;
A
#
# COMPACT_ATOMS: atom_id res chain seq x y z
N MET A 1 -13.31 -21.34 -26.66
CA MET A 1 -12.51 -21.73 -25.48
C MET A 1 -11.21 -22.30 -26.01
N VAL A 2 -10.09 -21.60 -25.85
CA VAL A 2 -8.78 -22.07 -26.32
C VAL A 2 -8.32 -23.19 -25.38
N ASN A 3 -8.01 -24.36 -25.91
CA ASN A 3 -7.44 -25.46 -25.14
C ASN A 3 -6.02 -25.06 -24.68
N PRO A 4 -5.66 -25.19 -23.39
CA PRO A 4 -4.33 -24.84 -22.93
C PRO A 4 -3.29 -25.81 -23.52
N ASP A 5 -2.34 -25.26 -24.26
CA ASP A 5 -1.19 -25.99 -24.81
C ASP A 5 -0.17 -26.29 -23.69
N PRO A 6 0.21 -27.57 -23.45
CA PRO A 6 1.21 -27.94 -22.45
C PRO A 6 2.61 -27.37 -22.70
N SER A 7 2.90 -26.83 -23.89
CA SER A 7 4.18 -26.17 -24.23
C SER A 7 4.32 -24.74 -23.66
N THR A 8 3.24 -24.16 -23.12
CA THR A 8 3.25 -22.79 -22.55
C THR A 8 2.85 -22.73 -21.06
N PRO A 9 3.50 -23.49 -20.15
CA PRO A 9 3.20 -23.42 -18.71
C PRO A 9 3.37 -22.02 -18.13
N LEU A 10 4.30 -21.25 -18.70
CA LEU A 10 4.58 -19.87 -18.28
C LEU A 10 3.43 -18.91 -18.64
N LEU A 11 2.79 -19.08 -19.81
CA LEU A 11 1.66 -18.24 -20.21
C LEU A 11 0.41 -18.52 -19.38
N ASN A 12 0.18 -19.80 -19.02
CA ASN A 12 -0.95 -20.20 -18.17
C ASN A 12 -0.82 -19.68 -16.73
N ARG A 13 0.41 -19.50 -16.23
CA ARG A 13 0.65 -18.92 -14.89
C ARG A 13 0.41 -17.41 -14.89
N LEU A 14 0.72 -16.71 -16.00
CA LEU A 14 0.51 -15.27 -16.15
C LEU A 14 -0.98 -14.89 -16.28
N SER A 15 -1.84 -15.79 -16.78
CA SER A 15 -3.30 -15.57 -16.89
C SER A 15 -4.11 -15.99 -15.65
N SER A 16 -3.48 -16.59 -14.64
CA SER A 16 -4.17 -17.20 -13.49
C SER A 16 -4.46 -16.26 -12.32
N TRP A 17 -4.24 -14.95 -12.48
CA TRP A 17 -4.45 -13.98 -11.41
C TRP A 17 -5.93 -13.91 -11.01
N THR A 18 -6.20 -14.17 -9.74
CA THR A 18 -7.53 -13.94 -9.19
C THR A 18 -7.89 -12.46 -9.26
N PRO A 19 -9.19 -12.10 -9.35
CA PRO A 19 -9.61 -10.69 -9.34
C PRO A 19 -9.06 -9.89 -8.16
N ARG A 20 -8.92 -10.55 -6.99
CA ARG A 20 -8.35 -9.95 -5.78
C ARG A 20 -6.85 -9.67 -5.92
N GLN A 21 -6.06 -10.62 -6.43
CA GLN A 21 -4.64 -10.40 -6.70
C GLN A 21 -4.43 -9.25 -7.67
N ALA A 22 -5.19 -9.23 -8.76
CA ALA A 22 -5.12 -8.17 -9.76
C ALA A 22 -5.47 -6.80 -9.16
N LEU A 23 -6.47 -6.74 -8.28
CA LEU A 23 -6.83 -5.51 -7.56
C LEU A 23 -5.68 -5.04 -6.65
N LEU A 24 -5.13 -5.91 -5.81
CA LEU A 24 -4.03 -5.58 -4.90
C LEU A 24 -2.79 -5.08 -5.66
N TRP A 25 -2.46 -5.72 -6.78
CA TRP A 25 -1.36 -5.28 -7.65
C TRP A 25 -1.62 -3.91 -8.25
N LYS A 26 -2.80 -3.67 -8.80
CA LYS A 26 -3.19 -2.36 -9.37
C LYS A 26 -3.15 -1.27 -8.31
N THR A 27 -3.66 -1.55 -7.11
CA THR A 27 -3.61 -0.60 -5.99
C THR A 27 -2.17 -0.33 -5.56
N GLY A 28 -1.34 -1.37 -5.45
CA GLY A 28 0.07 -1.23 -5.12
C GLY A 28 0.84 -0.39 -6.15
N ALA A 29 0.63 -0.67 -7.44
CA ALA A 29 1.21 0.10 -8.53
C ALA A 29 0.77 1.58 -8.48
N ALA A 30 -0.52 1.85 -8.25
CA ALA A 30 -1.04 3.21 -8.15
C ALA A 30 -0.44 3.99 -6.98
N LEU A 31 -0.31 3.37 -5.80
CA LEU A 31 0.33 3.97 -4.62
C LEU A 31 1.81 4.26 -4.87
N ALA A 32 2.53 3.34 -5.51
CA ALA A 32 3.94 3.51 -5.85
C ALA A 32 4.15 4.65 -6.86
N THR A 33 3.37 4.65 -7.95
CA THR A 33 3.42 5.73 -8.94
C THR A 33 3.07 7.08 -8.32
N GLY A 34 2.00 7.15 -7.51
CA GLY A 34 1.62 8.37 -6.80
C GLY A 34 2.71 8.87 -5.87
N GLY A 35 3.34 7.97 -5.11
CA GLY A 35 4.47 8.28 -4.23
C GLY A 35 5.68 8.83 -4.99
N ILE A 36 6.03 8.23 -6.13
CA ILE A 36 7.14 8.72 -6.99
C ILE A 36 6.83 10.10 -7.54
N ILE A 37 5.62 10.32 -8.07
CA ILE A 37 5.22 11.62 -8.64
C ILE A 37 5.24 12.71 -7.56
N THR A 38 4.62 12.45 -6.41
CA THR A 38 4.56 13.40 -5.30
C THR A 38 5.94 13.63 -4.67
N GLY A 39 6.79 12.61 -4.58
CA GLY A 39 8.16 12.76 -4.12
C GLY A 39 9.01 13.60 -5.06
N ALA A 40 9.11 13.20 -6.34
CA ALA A 40 10.01 13.85 -7.31
C ALA A 40 9.54 15.26 -7.69
N PHE A 41 8.26 15.42 -8.05
CA PHE A 41 7.72 16.70 -8.52
C PHE A 41 7.09 17.51 -7.40
N GLY A 42 6.38 16.85 -6.48
CA GLY A 42 5.70 17.52 -5.38
C GLY A 42 6.69 18.19 -4.41
N ALA A 43 7.77 17.52 -4.01
CA ALA A 43 8.77 18.13 -3.13
C ALA A 43 9.47 19.33 -3.78
N HIS A 44 9.77 19.23 -5.08
CA HIS A 44 10.37 20.34 -5.83
C HIS A 44 9.42 21.55 -5.93
N GLY A 45 8.13 21.32 -6.19
CA GLY A 45 7.12 22.38 -6.20
C GLY A 45 6.90 23.00 -4.81
N LEU A 46 6.88 22.17 -3.77
CA LEU A 46 6.65 22.59 -2.39
C LEU A 46 7.78 23.49 -1.88
N ARG A 47 9.04 23.20 -2.23
CA ARG A 47 10.20 24.04 -1.89
C ARG A 47 10.13 25.47 -2.45
N LYS A 48 9.39 25.69 -3.53
CA LYS A 48 9.20 27.02 -4.15
C LYS A 48 8.02 27.79 -3.56
N ARG A 49 7.22 27.16 -2.70
CA ARG A 49 6.01 27.78 -2.14
C ARG A 49 6.37 28.68 -0.94
N PRO A 50 5.90 29.94 -0.90
CA PRO A 50 6.11 30.82 0.24
C PRO A 50 5.48 30.25 1.52
N GLY A 51 6.17 30.40 2.66
CA GLY A 51 5.66 29.98 3.97
C GLY A 51 5.79 28.49 4.29
N ILE A 52 6.48 27.71 3.45
CA ILE A 52 6.83 26.32 3.74
C ILE A 52 8.10 26.23 4.56
N THR A 53 8.05 25.45 5.64
CA THR A 53 9.19 25.15 6.51
C THR A 53 9.97 23.91 6.04
N PRO A 54 11.27 23.78 6.40
CA PRO A 54 12.04 22.56 6.16
C PRO A 54 11.35 21.29 6.70
N ASP A 55 10.73 21.37 7.87
CA ASP A 55 10.01 20.25 8.48
C ASP A 55 8.80 19.79 7.64
N GLN A 56 8.09 20.72 7.00
CA GLN A 56 6.99 20.39 6.10
C GLN A 56 7.47 19.69 4.82
N ILE A 57 8.64 20.07 4.31
CA ILE A 57 9.27 19.40 3.17
C ILE A 57 9.68 17.99 3.58
N HIS A 58 10.27 17.83 4.77
CA HIS A 58 10.65 16.51 5.27
C HIS A 58 9.42 15.60 5.52
N ALA A 59 8.34 16.16 6.07
CA ALA A 59 7.08 15.44 6.24
C ALA A 59 6.47 15.02 4.89
N TRP A 60 6.54 15.89 3.87
CA TRP A 60 6.11 15.57 2.51
C TRP A 60 6.90 14.41 1.89
N GLU A 61 8.24 14.48 1.97
CA GLU A 61 9.13 13.43 1.49
C GLU A 61 8.87 12.10 2.22
N THR A 62 8.61 12.16 3.53
CA THR A 62 8.20 11.00 4.33
C THR A 62 6.90 10.40 3.80
N ALA A 63 5.86 11.21 3.60
CA ALA A 63 4.57 10.74 3.07
C ALA A 63 4.72 10.06 1.70
N ALA A 64 5.54 10.64 0.82
CA ALA A 64 5.85 10.10 -0.50
C ALA A 64 6.58 8.75 -0.41
N SER A 65 7.64 8.66 0.40
CA SER A 65 8.38 7.41 0.62
C SER A 65 7.48 6.31 1.17
N TYR A 66 6.64 6.62 2.16
CA TYR A 66 5.67 5.66 2.70
C TYR A 66 4.63 5.22 1.65
N SER A 67 4.21 6.10 0.74
CA SER A 67 3.32 5.73 -0.37
C SER A 67 4.00 4.74 -1.32
N VAL A 68 5.29 4.94 -1.61
CA VAL A 68 6.09 4.02 -2.42
C VAL A 68 6.26 2.68 -1.71
N TYR A 69 6.66 2.67 -0.44
CA TYR A 69 6.86 1.45 0.32
C TYR A 69 5.56 0.64 0.45
N ASN A 70 4.44 1.29 0.73
CA ASN A 70 3.13 0.63 0.76
C ASN A 70 2.73 0.08 -0.61
N GLY A 71 3.02 0.82 -1.68
CA GLY A 71 2.77 0.36 -3.04
C GLY A 71 3.55 -0.92 -3.37
N LEU A 72 4.85 -0.92 -3.10
CA LEU A 72 5.72 -2.08 -3.29
C LEU A 72 5.31 -3.27 -2.40
N ALA A 73 5.01 -3.01 -1.12
CA ALA A 73 4.54 -4.04 -0.20
C ALA A 73 3.23 -4.67 -0.68
N MET A 74 2.29 -3.88 -1.21
CA MET A 74 1.05 -4.40 -1.80
C MET A 74 1.29 -5.28 -3.01
N MET A 75 2.22 -4.89 -3.89
CA MET A 75 2.61 -5.71 -5.03
C MET A 75 3.20 -7.05 -4.56
N LEU A 76 4.07 -7.05 -3.55
CA LEU A 76 4.61 -8.28 -2.95
C LEU A 76 3.52 -9.15 -2.30
N VAL A 77 2.59 -8.54 -1.55
CA VAL A 77 1.45 -9.24 -0.93
C VAL A 77 0.57 -9.92 -2.00
N SER A 78 0.34 -9.26 -3.14
CA SER A 78 -0.45 -9.82 -4.22
C SER A 78 0.18 -11.04 -4.90
N LEU A 79 1.52 -11.18 -4.83
CA LEU A 79 2.25 -12.33 -5.36
C LEU A 79 2.24 -13.53 -4.40
N HIS A 80 2.00 -13.29 -3.11
CA HIS A 80 2.02 -14.36 -2.11
C HIS A 80 0.73 -15.20 -2.20
N PRO A 81 0.79 -16.53 -2.41
CA PRO A 81 -0.39 -17.37 -2.70
C PRO A 81 -1.48 -17.32 -1.61
N ARG A 82 -1.07 -17.39 -0.32
CA ARG A 82 -1.99 -17.31 0.83
C ARG A 82 -2.38 -15.87 1.22
N PHE A 83 -1.42 -14.96 1.29
CA PHE A 83 -1.68 -13.56 1.67
C PHE A 83 -2.64 -12.88 0.69
N SER A 84 -2.40 -13.04 -0.61
CA SER A 84 -3.19 -12.37 -1.65
C SER A 84 -4.67 -12.74 -1.66
N THR A 85 -5.03 -13.91 -1.12
CA THR A 85 -6.41 -14.40 -1.02
C THR A 85 -7.06 -14.09 0.33
N HIS A 86 -6.27 -13.67 1.33
CA HIS A 86 -6.76 -13.39 2.67
C HIS A 86 -7.78 -12.24 2.66
N ARG A 87 -8.94 -12.46 3.32
CA ARG A 87 -10.13 -11.59 3.17
C ARG A 87 -9.89 -10.16 3.63
N PHE A 88 -9.14 -9.99 4.71
CA PHE A 88 -9.02 -8.72 5.46
C PHE A 88 -7.63 -8.08 5.37
N ALA A 89 -6.57 -8.89 5.46
CA ALA A 89 -5.19 -8.39 5.56
C ALA A 89 -4.77 -7.47 4.40
N GLY A 90 -4.98 -7.89 3.15
CA GLY A 90 -4.65 -7.06 1.97
C GLY A 90 -5.38 -5.71 1.95
N PRO A 91 -6.73 -5.70 2.05
CA PRO A 91 -7.50 -4.46 2.13
C PRO A 91 -7.13 -3.56 3.31
N LEU A 92 -6.84 -4.11 4.51
CA LEU A 92 -6.44 -3.32 5.68
C LEU A 92 -5.12 -2.60 5.43
N ILE A 93 -4.11 -3.29 4.90
CA ILE A 93 -2.80 -2.68 4.59
C ILE A 93 -2.96 -1.61 3.50
N ALA A 94 -3.75 -1.86 2.46
CA ALA A 94 -3.99 -0.89 1.40
C ALA A 94 -4.70 0.37 1.93
N ALA A 95 -5.78 0.20 2.72
CA ALA A 95 -6.53 1.31 3.30
C ALA A 95 -5.68 2.09 4.32
N GLY A 96 -4.98 1.39 5.21
CA GLY A 96 -4.11 2.02 6.21
C GLY A 96 -2.98 2.82 5.57
N GLY A 97 -2.33 2.28 4.53
CA GLY A 97 -1.28 2.98 3.79
C GLY A 97 -1.78 4.23 3.07
N ALA A 98 -2.94 4.16 2.43
CA ALA A 98 -3.56 5.31 1.77
C ALA A 98 -3.96 6.41 2.77
N ILE A 99 -4.54 6.03 3.91
CA ILE A 99 -4.91 6.97 4.98
C ILE A 99 -3.65 7.60 5.59
N PHE A 100 -2.61 6.81 5.85
CA PHE A 100 -1.35 7.27 6.41
C PHE A 100 -0.69 8.33 5.52
N SER A 101 -0.33 7.98 4.28
CA SER A 101 0.33 8.91 3.37
C SER A 101 -0.57 10.08 2.96
N GLY A 102 -1.86 9.83 2.70
CA GLY A 102 -2.83 10.87 2.34
C GLY A 102 -3.03 11.91 3.44
N SER A 103 -3.07 11.49 4.71
CA SER A 103 -3.22 12.41 5.85
C SER A 103 -2.03 13.36 5.98
N ILE A 104 -0.80 12.87 5.79
CA ILE A 104 0.41 13.70 5.87
C ILE A 104 0.44 14.71 4.71
N PHE A 105 0.10 14.29 3.48
CA PHE A 105 -0.01 15.23 2.35
C PHE A 105 -1.03 16.34 2.61
N ALA A 106 -2.20 16.01 3.17
CA ALA A 106 -3.23 16.99 3.51
C ALA A 106 -2.77 17.98 4.59
N LEU A 107 -2.09 17.49 5.64
CA LEU A 107 -1.52 18.31 6.70
C LEU A 107 -0.44 19.27 6.19
N VAL A 108 0.38 18.84 5.23
CA VAL A 108 1.40 19.70 4.63
C VAL A 108 0.77 20.79 3.75
N LEU A 109 -0.25 20.47 2.94
CA LEU A 109 -0.87 21.44 2.02
C LEU A 109 -1.72 22.50 2.73
N ALA A 110 -2.40 22.13 3.80
CA ALA A 110 -3.39 22.97 4.46
C ALA A 110 -3.47 22.69 5.96
N LYS A 111 -2.33 22.86 6.64
CA LYS A 111 -2.17 22.67 8.09
C LYS A 111 -3.29 23.34 8.88
N ASP A 112 -3.64 24.60 8.58
CA ASP A 112 -4.65 25.35 9.32
C ASP A 112 -6.09 24.86 9.13
N ARG A 113 -6.39 24.25 7.98
CA ARG A 113 -7.72 23.68 7.68
C ARG A 113 -7.86 22.23 8.16
N PHE A 114 -6.74 21.52 8.27
CA PHE A 114 -6.70 20.09 8.57
C PHE A 114 -5.99 19.75 9.88
N LYS A 115 -5.85 20.68 10.84
CA LYS A 115 -5.23 20.42 12.15
C LYS A 115 -5.82 19.17 12.85
N GLY A 116 -7.10 18.90 12.66
CA GLY A 116 -7.80 17.71 13.19
C GLY A 116 -7.41 16.38 12.53
N LEU A 117 -6.64 16.37 11.44
CA LEU A 117 -6.10 15.14 10.82
C LEU A 117 -4.81 14.64 11.51
N GLY A 118 -4.24 15.39 12.45
CA GLY A 118 -3.06 14.96 13.20
C GLY A 118 -3.17 13.55 13.83
N PRO A 119 -4.31 13.19 14.47
CA PRO A 119 -4.53 11.85 15.00
C PRO A 119 -4.82 10.78 13.93
N VAL A 120 -5.15 11.16 12.70
CA VAL A 120 -5.52 10.22 11.63
C VAL A 120 -4.29 9.47 11.09
N THR A 121 -3.11 10.12 11.11
CA THR A 121 -1.85 9.50 10.70
C THR A 121 -1.48 8.27 11.54
N PRO A 122 -1.42 8.34 12.89
CA PRO A 122 -1.14 7.13 13.69
C PRO A 122 -2.25 6.07 13.57
N MET A 123 -3.51 6.47 13.34
CA MET A 123 -4.59 5.51 13.07
C MET A 123 -4.37 4.72 11.79
N GLY A 124 -3.93 5.36 10.70
CA GLY A 124 -3.57 4.66 9.46
C GLY A 124 -2.47 3.62 9.66
N GLY A 125 -1.46 3.96 10.46
CA GLY A 125 -0.38 3.03 10.84
C GLY A 125 -0.89 1.83 11.64
N MET A 126 -1.78 2.05 12.62
CA MET A 126 -2.38 0.96 13.41
C MET A 126 -3.21 0.00 12.54
N VAL A 127 -3.95 0.53 11.57
CA VAL A 127 -4.72 -0.31 10.62
C VAL A 127 -3.79 -1.16 9.75
N MET A 128 -2.65 -0.62 9.31
CA MET A 128 -1.65 -1.41 8.58
C MET A 128 -1.09 -2.55 9.44
N ILE A 129 -0.67 -2.24 10.67
CA ILE A 129 -0.11 -3.22 11.62
C ILE A 129 -1.12 -4.36 11.84
N ALA A 130 -2.38 -4.03 12.12
CA ALA A 130 -3.44 -5.02 12.29
C ALA A 130 -3.63 -5.93 11.06
N GLY A 131 -3.46 -5.38 9.85
CA GLY A 131 -3.51 -6.17 8.61
C GLY A 131 -2.40 -7.22 8.52
N TYR A 132 -1.16 -6.87 8.88
CA TYR A 132 -0.03 -7.80 8.92
C TYR A 132 -0.18 -8.85 10.04
N ASP A 133 -0.56 -8.42 11.25
CA ASP A 133 -0.72 -9.31 12.39
C ASP A 133 -1.82 -10.35 12.14
N LEU A 134 -2.95 -9.93 11.55
CA LEU A 134 -4.04 -10.83 11.24
C LEU A 134 -3.61 -11.94 10.27
N PHE A 135 -2.82 -11.61 9.23
CA PHE A 135 -2.27 -12.60 8.32
C PHE A 135 -1.25 -13.53 9.01
N SER A 136 -0.40 -12.99 9.89
CA SER A 136 0.59 -13.76 10.65
C SER A 136 -0.07 -14.78 11.58
N ILE A 137 -1.19 -14.43 12.21
CA ILE A 137 -1.94 -15.35 13.10
C ILE A 137 -2.64 -16.44 12.28
N ASP A 138 -3.30 -16.07 11.18
CA ASP A 138 -4.05 -17.00 10.33
C ASP A 138 -3.12 -18.02 9.64
N SER A 139 -1.98 -17.56 9.12
CA SER A 139 -0.98 -18.43 8.51
C SER A 139 -0.47 -19.52 9.47
N ARG A 140 -0.20 -19.17 10.73
CA ARG A 140 0.22 -20.13 11.78
C ARG A 140 -0.85 -21.15 12.14
N ARG A 141 -2.14 -20.76 12.15
CA ARG A 141 -3.24 -21.69 12.45
C ARG A 141 -3.35 -22.78 11.38
N THR A 142 -3.15 -22.42 10.12
CA THR A 142 -3.27 -23.36 9.01
C THR A 142 -2.20 -24.45 9.06
N ASP A 143 -1.00 -24.12 9.56
CA ASP A 143 0.11 -25.08 9.68
C ASP A 143 -0.11 -26.09 10.84
N ILE A 144 -0.89 -25.72 11.87
CA ILE A 144 -1.22 -26.60 13.02
C ILE A 144 -2.30 -27.64 12.65
N TYR A 145 -3.21 -27.34 11.73
CA TYR A 145 -4.25 -28.28 11.30
C TYR A 145 -3.88 -29.08 10.04
N GLY A 146 -2.79 -28.74 9.37
CA GLY A 146 -2.30 -29.46 8.18
C GLY A 146 -1.37 -30.65 8.47
N SER A 147 -1.27 -31.09 9.72
CA SER A 147 -0.37 -32.17 10.18
C SER A 147 -1.08 -33.48 10.56
N PHE A 148 -2.30 -33.72 10.07
CA PHE A 148 -3.01 -35.00 10.20
C PHE A 148 -3.49 -35.53 8.84
#